data_AF-C9ZXR2-F1
#
_entry.id   AF-C9ZXR2-F1
#
_cell.length_a   1.000
_cell.length_b   1.000
_cell.length_c   1.000
_cell.angle_alpha   90.00
_cell.angle_beta   90.00
_cell.angle_gamma   90.00
#
_symmetry.space_group_name_H-M   'P 1'
#
loop_
_entity.id
_entity.type
_entity.pdbx_description
1 polymer ?
#
loop_
_entity_poly.entity_id
_entity_poly.type
_entity_poly.pdbx_seq_one_letter_code
_entity_poly.pdbx_strand_id
1 'polypeptide(L)'
;MQRCKLLRSIDFSGVRLPRKYISMGGWCGPALLLGKVGLSTEAYPFDFSRCTFDGILHFIQNGFSCGFYPPEPPPYKPECVGIWVLFRGLHTAFAHFDLNDPKIKAQFSRKMARWNNIIDKPDMPVTFFRSIVSRDPLEEVHLMPAVEAAIAARNPSLDFRIVMIAHDQGLVARSVELKPLSKRISLWVLTYTRDDTFTLFDRSQEAYTDIVLHSVNEENWPLDPTTVPQPVGLTESEADYQQCVLRKADGTDVSFESLTASGFPWRSHTNLSLIDGVASVGGTCTGIGSTKCVGGRCAFCSNTDYHKAGRPFHSERPFTIEEDELILVHLYRILTGGDKVEAVEDLAHQMKRGAFEVICRIQHLTNSSVKIMDYSSDGA
;
A
#
# COMPACT_ATOMS: atom_id res chain seq x y z
N MET A 1 33.53 14.65 -15.59
CA MET A 1 32.15 15.00 -15.17
C MET A 1 31.23 15.02 -16.39
N GLN A 2 30.63 13.88 -16.74
CA GLN A 2 29.49 13.77 -17.67
C GLN A 2 29.06 12.29 -17.75
N ARG A 3 28.32 11.81 -16.74
CA ARG A 3 27.54 10.57 -16.79
C ARG A 3 26.35 10.73 -15.85
N CYS A 4 25.29 11.39 -16.33
CA CYS A 4 23.96 11.36 -15.69
C CYS A 4 22.90 11.96 -16.63
N LYS A 5 22.69 11.36 -17.81
CA LYS A 5 21.59 11.73 -18.75
C LYS A 5 21.18 10.55 -19.65
N LEU A 6 20.86 9.39 -19.09
CA LEU A 6 20.31 8.26 -19.86
C LEU A 6 19.54 7.26 -18.98
N LEU A 7 18.60 7.75 -18.16
CA LEU A 7 17.36 7.01 -17.96
C LEU A 7 16.34 7.71 -18.86
N ARG A 8 16.08 7.15 -20.04
CA ARG A 8 14.85 7.48 -20.76
C ARG A 8 13.71 7.25 -19.76
N SER A 9 12.84 8.23 -19.58
CA SER A 9 11.57 8.01 -18.88
C SER A 9 10.88 6.82 -19.56
N ILE A 10 10.79 5.70 -18.85
CA ILE A 10 10.13 4.51 -19.37
C ILE A 10 8.65 4.83 -19.40
N ASP A 11 8.07 4.78 -20.59
CA ASP A 11 6.69 5.12 -20.84
C ASP A 11 6.11 4.13 -21.84
N PHE A 12 5.10 3.40 -21.40
CA PHE A 12 4.33 2.43 -22.17
C PHE A 12 3.00 3.02 -22.66
N SER A 13 2.78 4.34 -22.51
CA SER A 13 1.58 5.00 -22.99
C SER A 13 1.36 4.76 -24.48
N GLY A 14 0.20 4.20 -24.84
CA GLY A 14 -0.15 3.85 -26.21
C GLY A 14 0.53 2.59 -26.74
N VAL A 15 1.38 1.92 -25.96
CA VAL A 15 2.00 0.63 -26.33
C VAL A 15 1.01 -0.49 -26.04
N ARG A 16 0.71 -1.32 -27.04
CA ARG A 16 -0.13 -2.50 -26.87
C ARG A 16 0.70 -3.66 -26.33
N LEU A 17 0.60 -3.91 -25.04
CA LEU A 17 1.22 -5.06 -24.39
C LEU A 17 0.30 -6.28 -24.37
N PRO A 18 0.85 -7.50 -24.22
CA PRO A 18 0.06 -8.73 -24.28
C PRO A 18 -0.77 -9.01 -23.02
N ARG A 19 -0.56 -8.25 -21.93
CA ARG A 19 -1.21 -8.45 -20.62
C ARG A 19 -1.73 -7.13 -20.03
N LYS A 20 -2.76 -7.19 -19.18
CA LYS A 20 -3.12 -6.09 -18.26
C LYS A 20 -2.21 -6.14 -17.03
N TYR A 21 -1.78 -4.98 -16.55
CA TYR A 21 -0.94 -4.85 -15.37
C TYR A 21 -1.72 -4.13 -14.26
N ILE A 22 -1.83 -4.79 -13.10
CA ILE A 22 -2.81 -4.41 -12.08
C ILE A 22 -2.17 -4.47 -10.70
N SER A 23 -2.45 -3.49 -9.84
CA SER A 23 -2.09 -3.59 -8.43
C SER A 23 -3.06 -4.51 -7.68
N MET A 24 -2.51 -5.45 -6.92
CA MET A 24 -3.21 -6.27 -5.94
C MET A 24 -3.02 -5.70 -4.51
N GLY A 25 -2.61 -4.43 -4.43
CA GLY A 25 -2.52 -3.65 -3.22
C GLY A 25 -1.34 -3.99 -2.33
N GLY A 26 -1.60 -3.87 -1.02
CA GLY A 26 -0.60 -3.79 0.04
C GLY A 26 -0.45 -2.34 0.48
N TRP A 27 -0.08 -1.49 -0.48
CA TRP A 27 -0.11 -0.03 -0.40
C TRP A 27 -0.16 0.57 -1.82
N CYS A 28 -0.15 1.90 -1.96
CA CYS A 28 -0.36 2.58 -3.25
C CYS A 28 0.81 2.50 -4.24
N GLY A 29 2.00 2.07 -3.82
CA GLY A 29 3.22 2.10 -4.64
C GLY A 29 3.11 1.43 -6.02
N PRO A 30 2.65 0.17 -6.13
CA PRO A 30 2.50 -0.50 -7.42
C PRO A 30 1.55 0.24 -8.36
N ALA A 31 0.40 0.73 -7.87
CA ALA A 31 -0.56 1.47 -8.71
C ALA A 31 0.01 2.80 -9.20
N LEU A 32 0.69 3.56 -8.32
CA LEU A 32 1.36 4.81 -8.67
C LEU A 32 2.44 4.60 -9.74
N LEU A 33 3.24 3.53 -9.58
CA LEU A 33 4.27 3.18 -10.56
C LEU A 33 3.65 2.80 -11.91
N LEU A 34 2.69 1.88 -11.92
CA LEU A 34 2.02 1.45 -13.16
C LEU A 34 1.39 2.64 -13.90
N GLY A 35 0.81 3.60 -13.17
CA GLY A 35 0.33 4.85 -13.73
C GLY A 35 1.46 5.71 -14.32
N LYS A 36 2.56 5.89 -13.57
CA LYS A 36 3.71 6.69 -13.98
C LYS A 36 4.39 6.20 -15.25
N VAL A 37 4.42 4.89 -15.47
CA VAL A 37 5.03 4.27 -16.67
C VAL A 37 4.02 3.99 -17.78
N GLY A 38 2.78 4.48 -17.69
CA GLY A 38 1.78 4.34 -18.77
C GLY A 38 1.16 2.95 -18.91
N LEU A 39 1.26 2.09 -17.89
CA LEU A 39 0.68 0.73 -17.88
C LEU A 39 -0.71 0.66 -17.22
N SER A 40 -1.04 1.63 -16.35
CA SER A 40 -2.36 1.69 -15.72
C SER A 40 -3.41 2.16 -16.73
N THR A 41 -4.40 1.33 -16.97
CA THR A 41 -5.53 1.61 -17.88
C THR A 41 -6.80 1.97 -17.13
N GLU A 42 -6.92 1.51 -15.88
CA GLU A 42 -8.13 1.53 -15.09
C GLU A 42 -7.79 1.52 -13.61
N ALA A 43 -8.61 2.17 -12.76
CA ALA A 43 -8.46 2.07 -11.30
C ALA A 43 -9.15 0.84 -10.71
N TYR A 44 -8.54 0.21 -9.70
CA TYR A 44 -8.99 -1.01 -9.02
C TYR A 44 -9.18 -0.79 -7.52
N PRO A 45 -9.90 -1.68 -6.80
CA PRO A 45 -10.26 -1.42 -5.41
C PRO A 45 -9.04 -1.37 -4.49
N PHE A 46 -7.97 -2.09 -4.85
CA PHE A 46 -6.75 -2.22 -4.05
C PHE A 46 -5.65 -1.20 -4.38
N ASP A 47 -5.85 -0.33 -5.38
CA ASP A 47 -4.83 0.64 -5.81
C ASP A 47 -4.46 1.64 -4.71
N PHE A 48 -5.42 2.02 -3.88
CA PHE A 48 -5.26 3.09 -2.89
C PHE A 48 -5.79 2.71 -1.49
N SER A 49 -6.24 1.46 -1.32
CA SER A 49 -6.51 0.89 0.00
C SER A 49 -5.30 0.07 0.43
N ARG A 50 -4.82 0.25 1.66
CA ARG A 50 -3.97 -0.76 2.27
C ARG A 50 -4.83 -2.02 2.44
N CYS A 51 -4.38 -3.15 1.93
CA CYS A 51 -5.16 -4.38 1.94
C CYS A 51 -4.28 -5.55 2.37
N THR A 52 -4.81 -6.36 3.26
CA THR A 52 -4.19 -7.58 3.76
C THR A 52 -4.25 -8.69 2.72
N PHE A 53 -3.26 -9.58 2.73
CA PHE A 53 -3.16 -10.60 1.70
C PHE A 53 -4.15 -11.75 1.91
N ASP A 54 -4.43 -12.10 3.17
CA ASP A 54 -5.59 -12.94 3.51
C ASP A 54 -6.92 -12.25 3.19
N GLY A 55 -6.96 -10.91 3.23
CA GLY A 55 -8.05 -10.13 2.67
C GLY A 55 -8.25 -10.33 1.18
N ILE A 56 -7.18 -10.28 0.38
CA ILE A 56 -7.23 -10.59 -1.05
C ILE A 56 -7.81 -11.99 -1.27
N LEU A 57 -7.32 -12.99 -0.52
CA LEU A 57 -7.86 -14.35 -0.55
C LEU A 57 -9.37 -14.37 -0.24
N HIS A 58 -9.78 -13.69 0.84
CA HIS A 58 -11.19 -13.56 1.23
C HIS A 58 -12.05 -12.97 0.12
N PHE A 59 -11.62 -11.87 -0.50
CA PHE A 59 -12.37 -11.18 -1.56
C PHE A 59 -12.43 -11.96 -2.86
N ILE A 60 -11.40 -12.77 -3.17
CA ILE A 60 -11.44 -13.68 -4.31
C ILE A 60 -12.50 -14.75 -4.09
N GLN A 61 -12.55 -15.35 -2.89
CA GLN A 61 -13.45 -16.47 -2.57
C GLN A 61 -14.90 -16.04 -2.31
N ASN A 62 -15.10 -14.91 -1.63
CA ASN A 62 -16.41 -14.53 -1.08
C ASN A 62 -16.96 -13.21 -1.66
N GLY A 63 -16.17 -12.50 -2.48
CA GLY A 63 -16.52 -11.16 -2.94
C GLY A 63 -16.33 -10.10 -1.86
N PHE A 64 -16.84 -8.89 -2.11
CA PHE A 64 -16.58 -7.68 -1.30
C PHE A 64 -17.67 -7.34 -0.28
N SER A 65 -18.66 -8.21 -0.09
CA SER A 65 -19.82 -7.95 0.78
C SER A 65 -19.45 -7.88 2.26
N CYS A 66 -18.39 -8.58 2.67
CA CYS A 66 -17.90 -8.62 4.04
C CYS A 66 -16.42 -8.22 4.10
N GLY A 67 -16.01 -7.51 5.15
CA GLY A 67 -14.60 -7.25 5.46
C GLY A 67 -13.88 -6.18 4.64
N PHE A 68 -14.48 -5.66 3.55
CA PHE A 68 -13.91 -4.56 2.75
C PHE A 68 -14.16 -3.17 3.34
N TYR A 69 -15.32 -2.95 3.97
CA TYR A 69 -15.64 -1.69 4.66
C TYR A 69 -15.52 -1.86 6.18
N PRO A 70 -15.48 -0.76 6.96
CA PRO A 70 -15.57 -0.84 8.41
C PRO A 70 -16.79 -1.65 8.87
N PRO A 71 -16.67 -2.41 9.98
CA PRO A 71 -17.71 -3.35 10.41
C PRO A 71 -18.97 -2.64 10.95
N GLU A 72 -18.84 -1.43 11.50
CA GLU A 72 -20.01 -0.65 11.94
C GLU A 72 -20.79 -0.05 10.75
N PRO A 73 -22.12 0.11 10.84
CA PRO A 73 -22.88 0.75 9.78
C PRO A 73 -22.49 2.24 9.59
N PRO A 74 -22.67 2.80 8.39
CA PRO A 74 -22.49 4.24 8.16
C PRO A 74 -23.39 5.10 9.08
N PRO A 75 -22.94 6.29 9.50
CA PRO A 75 -21.67 6.91 9.15
C PRO A 75 -20.48 6.22 9.86
N TYR A 76 -19.47 5.86 9.08
CA TYR A 76 -18.25 5.25 9.57
C TYR A 76 -17.47 6.27 10.39
N LYS A 77 -16.93 5.82 11.52
CA LYS A 77 -16.09 6.65 12.38
C LYS A 77 -14.65 6.61 11.85
N PRO A 78 -14.04 7.76 11.51
CA PRO A 78 -12.63 7.79 11.15
C PRO A 78 -11.75 7.58 12.39
N GLU A 79 -10.58 7.03 12.17
CA GLU A 79 -9.50 6.91 13.14
C GLU A 79 -8.33 7.79 12.71
N CYS A 80 -7.87 8.67 13.59
CA CYS A 80 -6.74 9.54 13.31
C CYS A 80 -5.44 8.89 13.79
N VAL A 81 -4.49 8.70 12.88
CA VAL A 81 -3.17 8.14 13.18
C VAL A 81 -2.11 9.06 12.60
N GLY A 82 -1.41 9.80 13.47
CA GLY A 82 -0.50 10.84 13.02
C GLY A 82 -1.20 11.91 12.22
N ILE A 83 -0.71 12.14 11.00
CA ILE A 83 -1.32 13.05 10.01
C ILE A 83 -2.49 12.43 9.24
N TRP A 84 -2.74 11.13 9.39
CA TRP A 84 -3.69 10.39 8.56
C TRP A 84 -5.08 10.33 9.17
N VAL A 85 -6.11 10.41 8.32
CA VAL A 85 -7.50 10.10 8.68
C VAL A 85 -7.88 8.79 8.00
N LEU A 86 -7.98 7.72 8.79
CA LEU A 86 -8.17 6.37 8.30
C LEU A 86 -9.59 5.88 8.53
N PHE A 87 -10.13 5.15 7.56
CA PHE A 87 -11.25 4.24 7.79
C PHE A 87 -10.72 2.82 7.70
N ARG A 88 -10.84 2.02 8.76
CA ARG A 88 -10.27 0.67 8.82
C ARG A 88 -11.39 -0.37 8.92
N GLY A 89 -11.39 -1.32 7.99
CA GLY A 89 -12.24 -2.52 7.98
C GLY A 89 -11.40 -3.78 8.05
N LEU A 90 -12.03 -4.95 8.25
CA LEU A 90 -11.35 -6.20 8.64
C LEU A 90 -10.03 -6.44 7.89
N HIS A 91 -10.07 -6.27 6.57
CA HIS A 91 -8.96 -6.57 5.68
C HIS A 91 -8.33 -5.35 5.02
N THR A 92 -8.87 -4.15 5.25
CA THR A 92 -8.58 -2.94 4.48
C THR A 92 -8.44 -1.70 5.35
N ALA A 93 -7.65 -0.74 4.87
CA ALA A 93 -7.63 0.60 5.42
C ALA A 93 -7.59 1.62 4.30
N PHE A 94 -8.43 2.64 4.42
CA PHE A 94 -8.59 3.71 3.45
C PHE A 94 -7.99 4.97 4.05
N ALA A 95 -6.89 5.43 3.46
CA ALA A 95 -6.40 6.80 3.61
C ALA A 95 -6.94 7.64 2.44
N HIS A 96 -6.98 8.96 2.58
CA HIS A 96 -7.36 9.90 1.52
C HIS A 96 -8.80 9.80 0.98
N PHE A 97 -9.68 9.00 1.59
CA PHE A 97 -11.06 8.83 1.11
C PHE A 97 -12.06 9.01 2.25
N ASP A 98 -13.02 9.91 2.08
CA ASP A 98 -14.20 9.95 2.94
C ASP A 98 -15.20 8.84 2.55
N LEU A 99 -15.19 7.72 3.28
CA LEU A 99 -16.12 6.62 3.05
C LEU A 99 -17.58 6.96 3.36
N ASN A 100 -17.84 8.11 4.01
CA ASN A 100 -19.20 8.58 4.21
C ASN A 100 -19.77 9.28 2.97
N ASP A 101 -18.91 9.72 2.03
CA ASP A 101 -19.35 10.29 0.75
C ASP A 101 -19.96 9.20 -0.15
N PRO A 102 -21.25 9.32 -0.54
CA PRO A 102 -21.88 8.43 -1.51
C PRO A 102 -21.15 8.31 -2.85
N LYS A 103 -20.48 9.38 -3.32
CA LYS A 103 -19.71 9.37 -4.58
C LYS A 103 -18.50 8.45 -4.47
N ILE A 104 -17.78 8.49 -3.36
CA ILE A 104 -16.64 7.62 -3.09
C ILE A 104 -17.09 6.15 -3.01
N LYS A 105 -18.19 5.86 -2.29
CA LYS A 105 -18.77 4.50 -2.26
C LYS A 105 -19.16 4.00 -3.64
N ALA A 106 -19.77 4.84 -4.47
CA ALA A 106 -20.12 4.50 -5.84
C ALA A 106 -18.87 4.24 -6.72
N GLN A 107 -17.79 5.00 -6.53
CA GLN A 107 -16.51 4.75 -7.19
C GLN A 107 -15.93 3.38 -6.82
N PHE A 108 -15.88 3.04 -5.53
CA PHE A 108 -15.41 1.73 -5.08
C PHE A 108 -16.27 0.59 -5.61
N SER A 109 -17.59 0.75 -5.66
CA SER A 109 -18.50 -0.25 -6.25
C SER A 109 -18.14 -0.55 -7.71
N ARG A 110 -17.83 0.48 -8.52
CA ARG A 110 -17.36 0.29 -9.91
C ARG A 110 -15.98 -0.37 -9.98
N LYS A 111 -15.07 -0.05 -9.05
CA LYS A 111 -13.75 -0.68 -8.96
C LYS A 111 -13.87 -2.18 -8.63
N MET A 112 -14.72 -2.55 -7.67
CA MET A 112 -15.01 -3.95 -7.30
C MET A 112 -15.60 -4.74 -8.47
N ALA A 113 -16.56 -4.15 -9.20
CA ALA A 113 -17.14 -4.78 -10.38
C ALA A 113 -16.08 -5.06 -11.46
N ARG A 114 -15.17 -4.10 -11.70
CA ARG A 114 -14.05 -4.28 -12.62
C ARG A 114 -13.07 -5.36 -12.15
N TRP A 115 -12.73 -5.39 -10.85
CA TRP A 115 -11.92 -6.46 -10.27
C TRP A 115 -12.53 -7.85 -10.51
N ASN A 116 -13.83 -7.99 -10.24
CA ASN A 116 -14.53 -9.25 -10.50
C ASN A 116 -14.48 -9.62 -11.98
N ASN A 117 -14.69 -8.66 -12.90
CA ASN A 117 -14.61 -8.92 -14.34
C ASN A 117 -13.23 -9.38 -14.79
N ILE A 118 -12.14 -8.88 -14.20
CA ILE A 118 -10.78 -9.35 -14.52
C ILE A 118 -10.62 -10.83 -14.25
N ILE A 119 -11.19 -11.31 -13.15
CA ILE A 119 -11.09 -12.72 -12.78
C ILE A 119 -12.11 -13.55 -13.56
N ASP A 120 -13.37 -13.13 -13.57
CA ASP A 120 -14.49 -13.94 -14.05
C ASP A 120 -14.61 -13.93 -15.59
N LYS A 121 -14.19 -12.84 -16.25
CA LYS A 121 -14.32 -12.61 -17.70
C LYS A 121 -13.12 -11.80 -18.23
N PRO A 122 -11.89 -12.33 -18.17
CA PRO A 122 -10.71 -11.61 -18.63
C PRO A 122 -10.75 -11.37 -20.14
N ASP A 123 -10.58 -10.13 -20.57
CA ASP A 123 -10.40 -9.80 -22.00
C ASP A 123 -9.00 -10.18 -22.52
N MET A 124 -8.03 -10.30 -21.63
CA MET A 124 -6.63 -10.62 -21.91
C MET A 124 -5.94 -11.14 -20.64
N PRO A 125 -4.77 -11.80 -20.76
CA PRO A 125 -3.99 -12.23 -19.61
C PRO A 125 -3.61 -11.09 -18.66
N VAL A 126 -3.33 -11.41 -17.40
CA VAL A 126 -3.15 -10.41 -16.34
C VAL A 126 -1.83 -10.66 -15.59
N THR A 127 -1.17 -9.58 -15.20
CA THR A 127 -0.03 -9.59 -14.27
C THR A 127 -0.36 -8.71 -13.08
N PHE A 128 -0.47 -9.31 -11.90
CA PHE A 128 -0.75 -8.62 -10.65
C PHE A 128 0.55 -8.24 -9.94
N PHE A 129 0.63 -7.03 -9.40
CA PHE A 129 1.73 -6.59 -8.52
C PHE A 129 1.25 -6.50 -7.08
N ARG A 130 1.98 -7.14 -6.16
CA ARG A 130 1.67 -7.15 -4.73
C ARG A 130 2.89 -6.69 -3.95
N SER A 131 2.76 -5.61 -3.20
CA SER A 131 3.73 -5.29 -2.16
C SER A 131 3.43 -6.13 -0.92
N ILE A 132 4.43 -6.85 -0.43
CA ILE A 132 4.37 -7.49 0.88
C ILE A 132 4.41 -6.39 1.91
N VAL A 133 3.41 -6.38 2.79
CA VAL A 133 3.26 -5.35 3.81
C VAL A 133 3.25 -5.96 5.22
N SER A 134 3.51 -7.28 5.35
CA SER A 134 3.50 -7.95 6.65
C SER A 134 4.62 -7.49 7.49
N ARG A 135 4.39 -7.51 8.80
CA ARG A 135 5.51 -7.34 9.70
C ARG A 135 6.53 -8.46 9.52
N ASP A 136 6.10 -9.70 9.35
CA ASP A 136 6.94 -10.81 8.89
C ASP A 136 6.63 -11.12 7.40
N PRO A 137 7.54 -10.82 6.46
CA PRO A 137 7.31 -11.04 5.03
C PRO A 137 6.84 -12.45 4.69
N LEU A 138 7.29 -13.45 5.45
CA LEU A 138 6.95 -14.85 5.21
C LEU A 138 5.47 -15.16 5.43
N GLU A 139 4.73 -14.38 6.21
CA GLU A 139 3.29 -14.57 6.39
C GLU A 139 2.53 -14.47 5.06
N GLU A 140 2.83 -13.48 4.22
CA GLU A 140 2.19 -13.35 2.90
C GLU A 140 2.72 -14.41 1.92
N VAL A 141 4.02 -14.73 1.98
CA VAL A 141 4.62 -15.77 1.13
C VAL A 141 3.94 -17.13 1.37
N HIS A 142 3.68 -17.49 2.63
CA HIS A 142 3.00 -18.74 2.98
C HIS A 142 1.52 -18.79 2.55
N LEU A 143 0.86 -17.64 2.39
CA LEU A 143 -0.52 -17.57 1.89
C LEU A 143 -0.61 -17.70 0.38
N MET A 144 0.50 -17.58 -0.34
CA MET A 144 0.50 -17.51 -1.79
C MET A 144 -0.10 -18.74 -2.49
N PRO A 145 0.20 -19.99 -2.08
CA PRO A 145 -0.42 -21.16 -2.71
C PRO A 145 -1.95 -21.15 -2.59
N ALA A 146 -2.50 -20.63 -1.48
CA ALA A 146 -3.93 -20.52 -1.29
C ALA A 146 -4.57 -19.46 -2.19
N VAL A 147 -3.88 -18.33 -2.42
CA VAL A 147 -4.34 -17.29 -3.36
C VAL A 147 -4.29 -17.78 -4.80
N GLU A 148 -3.19 -18.41 -5.21
CA GLU A 148 -3.06 -19.01 -6.55
C GLU A 148 -4.19 -20.03 -6.81
N ALA A 149 -4.43 -20.93 -5.84
CA ALA A 149 -5.50 -21.90 -5.91
C ALA A 149 -6.90 -21.25 -5.95
N ALA A 150 -7.13 -20.18 -5.18
CA ALA A 150 -8.41 -19.48 -5.17
C ALA A 150 -8.71 -18.78 -6.51
N ILE A 151 -7.70 -18.16 -7.14
CA ILE A 151 -7.84 -17.56 -8.47
C ILE A 151 -8.14 -18.66 -9.49
N ALA A 152 -7.37 -19.75 -9.49
CA ALA A 152 -7.55 -20.87 -10.41
C ALA A 152 -8.90 -21.57 -10.22
N ALA A 153 -9.39 -21.69 -8.98
CA ALA A 153 -10.71 -22.26 -8.69
C ALA A 153 -11.84 -21.35 -9.18
N ARG A 154 -11.69 -20.03 -9.05
CA ARG A 154 -12.68 -19.05 -9.49
C ARG A 154 -12.75 -18.94 -11.01
N ASN A 155 -11.61 -18.95 -11.69
CA ASN A 155 -11.55 -19.06 -13.15
C ASN A 155 -10.32 -19.87 -13.60
N PRO A 156 -10.50 -21.17 -13.94
CA PRO A 156 -9.40 -22.02 -14.41
C PRO A 156 -8.79 -21.59 -15.74
N SER A 157 -9.49 -20.78 -16.53
CA SER A 157 -9.04 -20.30 -17.85
C SER A 157 -8.23 -19.01 -17.79
N LEU A 158 -8.22 -18.33 -16.63
CA LEU A 158 -7.48 -17.08 -16.48
C LEU A 158 -5.98 -17.33 -16.56
N ASP A 159 -5.33 -16.73 -17.56
CA ASP A 159 -3.87 -16.65 -17.59
C ASP A 159 -3.40 -15.48 -16.74
N PHE A 160 -2.97 -15.77 -15.51
CA PHE A 160 -2.43 -14.76 -14.59
C PHE A 160 -1.00 -15.04 -14.15
N ARG A 161 -0.35 -13.96 -13.71
CA ARG A 161 0.95 -13.93 -13.03
C ARG A 161 0.86 -13.02 -11.81
N ILE A 162 1.69 -13.26 -10.80
CA ILE A 162 1.79 -12.43 -9.61
C ILE A 162 3.25 -12.07 -9.38
N VAL A 163 3.52 -10.79 -9.12
CA VAL A 163 4.83 -10.27 -8.76
C VAL A 163 4.76 -9.82 -7.31
N MET A 164 5.36 -10.59 -6.40
CA MET A 164 5.47 -10.23 -4.99
C MET A 164 6.72 -9.38 -4.74
N ILE A 165 6.59 -8.33 -3.93
CA ILE A 165 7.67 -7.37 -3.70
C ILE A 165 7.79 -7.06 -2.20
N ALA A 166 8.86 -7.52 -1.56
CA ALA A 166 9.21 -7.17 -0.19
C ALA A 166 10.14 -5.94 -0.15
N HIS A 167 9.84 -5.01 0.75
CA HIS A 167 10.56 -3.74 0.88
C HIS A 167 11.72 -3.77 1.87
N ASP A 168 12.78 -3.03 1.60
CA ASP A 168 13.82 -2.69 2.58
C ASP A 168 14.42 -3.90 3.32
N GLN A 169 14.85 -4.90 2.55
CA GLN A 169 15.42 -6.13 3.10
C GLN A 169 16.92 -6.03 3.41
N GLY A 170 17.48 -4.82 3.37
CA GLY A 170 18.85 -4.53 3.82
C GLY A 170 19.96 -4.83 2.83
N LEU A 171 19.63 -5.25 1.61
CA LEU A 171 20.59 -5.39 0.52
C LEU A 171 21.06 -4.02 0.05
N VAL A 172 22.29 -3.92 -0.46
CA VAL A 172 22.74 -2.73 -1.17
C VAL A 172 22.12 -2.66 -2.56
N ALA A 173 21.97 -3.81 -3.22
CA ALA A 173 21.29 -3.93 -4.50
C ALA A 173 19.85 -3.40 -4.42
N ARG A 174 19.48 -2.53 -5.37
CA ARG A 174 18.15 -1.87 -5.35
C ARG A 174 16.99 -2.83 -5.57
N SER A 175 17.15 -3.87 -6.40
CA SER A 175 16.17 -4.93 -6.60
C SER A 175 16.85 -6.26 -6.88
N VAL A 176 16.31 -7.34 -6.32
CA VAL A 176 16.81 -8.71 -6.54
C VAL A 176 15.64 -9.67 -6.61
N GLU A 177 15.63 -10.55 -7.61
CA GLU A 177 14.70 -11.66 -7.71
C GLU A 177 15.18 -12.83 -6.85
N LEU A 178 14.28 -13.37 -6.03
CA LEU A 178 14.47 -14.62 -5.31
C LEU A 178 13.88 -15.77 -6.13
N LYS A 179 14.22 -16.99 -5.74
CA LYS A 179 13.60 -18.21 -6.27
C LYS A 179 12.08 -18.05 -6.38
N PRO A 180 11.51 -18.19 -7.58
CA PRO A 180 10.07 -18.11 -7.82
C PRO A 180 9.28 -19.04 -6.91
N LEU A 181 8.11 -18.58 -6.45
CA LEU A 181 7.22 -19.38 -5.61
C LEU A 181 6.43 -20.41 -6.42
N SER A 182 6.16 -20.08 -7.69
CA SER A 182 5.54 -20.98 -8.66
C SER A 182 5.93 -20.54 -10.08
N LYS A 183 5.48 -21.28 -11.10
CA LYS A 183 5.66 -20.89 -12.51
C LYS A 183 5.00 -19.55 -12.88
N ARG A 184 4.06 -19.08 -12.05
CA ARG A 184 3.28 -17.85 -12.24
C ARG A 184 3.65 -16.75 -11.25
N ILE A 185 4.54 -17.02 -10.29
CA ILE A 185 4.71 -16.13 -9.14
C ILE A 185 6.20 -15.86 -8.89
N SER A 186 6.61 -14.63 -9.22
CA SER A 186 7.94 -14.13 -8.88
C SER A 186 7.95 -13.51 -7.49
N LEU A 187 9.11 -13.56 -6.84
CA LEU A 187 9.35 -12.98 -5.53
C LEU A 187 10.55 -12.06 -5.62
N TRP A 188 10.35 -10.80 -5.26
CA TRP A 188 11.35 -9.76 -5.34
C TRP A 188 11.57 -9.13 -3.97
N VAL A 189 12.82 -8.74 -3.74
CA VAL A 189 13.17 -7.82 -2.66
C VAL A 189 13.66 -6.52 -3.27
N LEU A 190 13.34 -5.40 -2.63
CA LEU A 190 13.88 -4.09 -3.00
C LEU A 190 14.52 -3.38 -1.83
N THR A 191 15.37 -2.40 -2.14
CA THR A 191 15.97 -1.47 -1.19
C THR A 191 15.67 -0.03 -1.60
N TYR A 192 15.61 0.87 -0.62
CA TYR A 192 15.44 2.29 -0.85
C TYR A 192 16.71 2.95 -1.37
N THR A 193 16.60 3.68 -2.48
CA THR A 193 17.75 4.34 -3.12
C THR A 193 17.95 5.78 -2.68
N ARG A 194 17.07 6.32 -1.83
CA ARG A 194 17.10 7.69 -1.31
C ARG A 194 16.86 7.74 0.20
N ASP A 195 17.30 8.82 0.82
CA ASP A 195 17.12 9.10 2.24
C ASP A 195 15.65 9.36 2.63
N ASP A 196 15.41 9.55 3.92
CA ASP A 196 14.08 9.72 4.51
C ASP A 196 13.44 11.09 4.28
N THR A 197 14.15 12.03 3.65
CA THR A 197 13.58 13.33 3.25
C THR A 197 12.64 13.20 2.04
N PHE A 198 12.74 12.09 1.30
CA PHE A 198 11.89 11.77 0.16
C PHE A 198 10.68 10.92 0.55
N THR A 199 9.62 11.00 -0.25
CA THR A 199 8.45 10.14 -0.05
C THR A 199 8.83 8.66 -0.23
N LEU A 200 8.09 7.76 0.41
CA LEU A 200 8.33 6.32 0.28
C LEU A 200 8.26 5.83 -1.18
N PHE A 201 7.41 6.46 -2.00
CA PHE A 201 7.35 6.18 -3.43
C PHE A 201 8.64 6.60 -4.14
N ASP A 202 9.12 7.83 -3.93
CA ASP A 202 10.37 8.32 -4.55
C ASP A 202 11.58 7.45 -4.19
N ARG A 203 11.62 6.96 -2.95
CA ARG A 203 12.69 6.09 -2.44
C ARG A 203 12.69 4.69 -3.05
N SER A 204 11.54 4.20 -3.51
CA SER A 204 11.37 2.83 -4.03
C SER A 204 11.17 2.75 -5.54
N GLN A 205 10.89 3.89 -6.20
CA GLN A 205 10.48 3.95 -7.61
C GLN A 205 11.47 3.28 -8.57
N GLU A 206 12.77 3.45 -8.36
CA GLU A 206 13.80 2.89 -9.25
C GLU A 206 13.79 1.37 -9.23
N ALA A 207 13.77 0.77 -8.03
CA ALA A 207 13.67 -0.68 -7.87
C ALA A 207 12.37 -1.24 -8.44
N TYR A 208 11.26 -0.56 -8.19
CA TYR A 208 9.97 -0.88 -8.79
C TYR A 208 10.01 -0.86 -10.32
N THR A 209 10.70 0.11 -10.91
CA THR A 209 10.85 0.23 -12.36
C THR A 209 11.57 -0.99 -12.93
N ASP A 210 12.66 -1.43 -12.30
CA ASP A 210 13.36 -2.66 -12.70
C ASP A 210 12.46 -3.88 -12.68
N ILE A 211 11.71 -4.04 -11.58
CA ILE A 211 10.80 -5.17 -11.38
C ILE A 211 9.71 -5.16 -12.47
N VAL A 212 9.15 -3.99 -12.80
CA VAL A 212 8.19 -3.85 -13.90
C VAL A 212 8.82 -4.21 -15.24
N LEU A 213 9.99 -3.68 -15.57
CA LEU A 213 10.69 -3.99 -16.82
C LEU A 213 10.96 -5.48 -16.98
N HIS A 214 11.37 -6.14 -15.90
CA HIS A 214 11.55 -7.58 -15.90
C HIS A 214 10.21 -8.31 -16.10
N SER A 215 9.15 -7.84 -15.44
CA SER A 215 7.84 -8.50 -15.44
C SER A 215 7.06 -8.36 -16.75
N VAL A 216 7.28 -7.27 -17.51
CA VAL A 216 6.65 -7.04 -18.83
C VAL A 216 7.31 -7.84 -19.95
N ASN A 217 8.54 -8.31 -19.75
CA ASN A 217 9.22 -9.15 -20.73
C ASN A 217 8.66 -10.57 -20.69
N GLU A 218 7.93 -10.98 -21.73
CA GLU A 218 7.31 -12.30 -21.82
C GLU A 218 8.34 -13.45 -21.83
N GLU A 219 9.57 -13.21 -22.27
CA GLU A 219 10.65 -14.22 -22.28
C GLU A 219 11.07 -14.65 -20.87
N ASN A 220 10.79 -13.82 -19.87
CA ASN A 220 11.05 -14.14 -18.46
C ASN A 220 9.98 -15.09 -17.87
N TRP A 221 9.02 -15.56 -18.66
CA TRP A 221 7.90 -16.39 -18.21
C TRP A 221 7.68 -17.61 -19.13
N PRO A 222 7.17 -18.74 -18.60
CA PRO A 222 6.90 -19.02 -17.19
C PRO A 222 8.19 -19.16 -16.38
N LEU A 223 8.09 -18.93 -15.08
CA LEU A 223 9.22 -19.05 -14.17
C LEU A 223 9.58 -20.52 -13.91
N ASP A 224 10.84 -20.76 -13.57
CA ASP A 224 11.31 -22.07 -13.10
C ASP A 224 11.43 -22.07 -11.56
N PRO A 225 10.46 -22.66 -10.83
CA PRO A 225 10.50 -22.74 -9.37
C PRO A 225 11.50 -23.79 -8.86
N THR A 226 12.27 -24.45 -9.73
CA THR A 226 13.35 -25.36 -9.31
C THR A 226 14.70 -24.65 -9.19
N THR A 227 14.88 -23.57 -9.95
CA THR A 227 16.13 -22.84 -10.07
C THR A 227 16.13 -21.54 -9.25
N VAL A 228 17.26 -21.23 -8.62
CA VAL A 228 17.48 -19.92 -8.01
C VAL A 228 17.98 -18.96 -9.09
N PRO A 229 17.30 -17.83 -9.37
CA PRO A 229 17.78 -16.84 -10.32
C PRO A 229 19.15 -16.34 -9.89
N GLN A 230 20.10 -16.32 -10.82
CA GLN A 230 21.36 -15.61 -10.57
C GLN A 230 21.10 -14.12 -10.72
N PRO A 231 21.40 -13.29 -9.71
CA PRO A 231 21.36 -11.84 -9.88
C PRO A 231 22.27 -11.45 -11.03
N VAL A 232 21.83 -10.53 -11.90
CA VAL A 232 22.63 -10.05 -13.03
C VAL A 232 22.56 -8.53 -13.10
N GLY A 233 23.60 -7.91 -13.66
CA GLY A 233 23.64 -6.45 -13.85
C GLY A 233 23.90 -5.64 -12.58
N LEU A 234 24.21 -6.29 -11.45
CA LEU A 234 24.64 -5.64 -10.21
C LEU A 234 26.11 -5.19 -10.29
N THR A 235 26.42 -4.09 -9.63
CA THR A 235 27.77 -3.53 -9.52
C THR A 235 28.62 -4.27 -8.47
N GLU A 236 29.95 -4.05 -8.47
CA GLU A 236 30.87 -4.64 -7.48
C GLU A 236 30.57 -4.23 -6.03
N SER A 237 29.90 -3.08 -5.83
CA SER A 237 29.43 -2.66 -4.51
C SER A 237 28.14 -3.34 -4.06
N GLU A 238 27.41 -3.95 -4.99
CA GLU A 238 26.12 -4.62 -4.73
C GLU A 238 26.27 -6.14 -4.65
N ALA A 239 27.21 -6.72 -5.40
CA ALA A 239 27.45 -8.15 -5.45
C ALA A 239 28.93 -8.49 -5.69
N ASP A 240 29.36 -9.63 -5.16
CA ASP A 240 30.60 -10.29 -5.52
C ASP A 240 30.27 -11.60 -6.24
N TYR A 241 30.39 -11.58 -7.56
CA TYR A 241 30.08 -12.72 -8.42
C TYR A 241 31.11 -13.86 -8.31
N GLN A 242 32.33 -13.59 -7.85
CA GLN A 242 33.32 -14.64 -7.64
C GLN A 242 32.99 -15.45 -6.39
N GLN A 243 32.57 -14.76 -5.33
CA GLN A 243 32.12 -15.39 -4.09
C GLN A 243 30.64 -15.79 -4.11
N CYS A 244 29.90 -15.42 -5.17
CA CYS A 244 28.47 -15.64 -5.31
C CYS A 244 27.67 -15.08 -4.12
N VAL A 245 27.92 -13.82 -3.75
CA VAL A 245 27.23 -13.14 -2.64
C VAL A 245 26.71 -11.75 -3.03
N LEU A 246 25.62 -11.34 -2.37
CA LEU A 246 25.10 -9.98 -2.36
C LEU A 246 25.56 -9.24 -1.11
N ARG A 247 25.88 -7.96 -1.26
CA ARG A 247 26.29 -7.09 -0.16
C ARG A 247 25.06 -6.57 0.59
N LYS A 248 25.14 -6.49 1.93
CA LYS A 248 24.16 -5.79 2.77
C LYS A 248 24.73 -4.49 3.32
N ALA A 249 23.82 -3.57 3.63
CA ALA A 249 24.16 -2.28 4.23
C ALA A 249 24.79 -2.39 5.63
N ASP A 250 24.58 -3.51 6.33
CA ASP A 250 25.17 -3.79 7.65
C ASP A 250 26.57 -4.43 7.59
N GLY A 251 27.14 -4.55 6.38
CA GLY A 251 28.46 -5.16 6.15
C GLY A 251 28.47 -6.68 6.12
N THR A 252 27.32 -7.34 6.30
CA THR A 252 27.19 -8.79 6.09
C THR A 252 26.86 -9.10 4.62
N ASP A 253 27.05 -10.35 4.22
CA ASP A 253 26.79 -10.83 2.86
C ASP A 253 25.66 -11.87 2.83
N VAL A 254 24.96 -11.98 1.70
CA VAL A 254 23.93 -13.01 1.44
C VAL A 254 24.37 -13.87 0.27
N SER A 255 24.55 -15.17 0.48
CA SER A 255 24.87 -16.11 -0.60
C SER A 255 23.75 -16.17 -1.64
N PHE A 256 24.13 -16.29 -2.92
CA PHE A 256 23.19 -16.50 -4.03
C PHE A 256 22.34 -17.76 -3.80
N GLU A 257 22.89 -18.80 -3.19
CA GLU A 257 22.13 -20.03 -2.85
C GLU A 257 21.03 -19.77 -1.82
N SER A 258 21.17 -18.72 -1.01
CA SER A 258 20.19 -18.32 0.00
C SER A 258 19.08 -17.44 -0.57
N LEU A 259 19.06 -17.15 -1.88
CA LEU A 259 17.98 -16.41 -2.55
C LEU A 259 16.73 -17.27 -2.74
N THR A 260 16.22 -17.82 -1.64
CA THR A 260 14.99 -18.61 -1.56
C THR A 260 14.13 -18.08 -0.43
N ALA A 261 12.82 -18.31 -0.48
CA ALA A 261 11.93 -17.88 0.59
C ALA A 261 12.37 -18.41 1.97
N SER A 262 12.85 -19.65 2.07
CA SER A 262 13.29 -20.23 3.35
C SER A 262 14.71 -19.85 3.77
N GLY A 263 15.59 -19.52 2.82
CA GLY A 263 17.01 -19.23 3.08
C GLY A 263 17.33 -17.75 3.24
N PHE A 264 16.51 -16.86 2.69
CA PHE A 264 16.79 -15.44 2.68
C PHE A 264 16.65 -14.84 4.10
N PRO A 265 17.60 -13.99 4.55
CA PRO A 265 17.56 -13.41 5.89
C PRO A 265 16.56 -12.25 5.97
N TRP A 266 15.28 -12.60 6.03
CA TRP A 266 14.16 -11.66 6.07
C TRP A 266 14.27 -10.65 7.22
N ARG A 267 14.01 -9.38 6.90
CA ARG A 267 13.85 -8.30 7.86
C ARG A 267 12.37 -7.99 8.07
N SER A 268 12.02 -7.75 9.32
CA SER A 268 10.66 -7.35 9.67
C SER A 268 10.35 -5.93 9.15
N HIS A 269 9.22 -5.76 8.48
CA HIS A 269 8.77 -4.43 8.02
C HIS A 269 7.95 -3.74 9.10
N THR A 270 8.23 -2.47 9.38
CA THR A 270 7.37 -1.58 10.20
C THR A 270 6.79 -0.43 9.41
N ASN A 271 7.48 -0.02 8.36
CA ASN A 271 7.17 1.10 7.47
C ASN A 271 5.86 0.94 6.65
N LEU A 272 5.50 -0.30 6.29
CA LEU A 272 4.25 -0.59 5.56
C LEU A 272 3.20 -1.30 6.43
N SER A 273 3.65 -2.05 7.44
CA SER A 273 2.76 -2.75 8.37
C SER A 273 2.15 -1.80 9.39
N LEU A 274 2.84 -0.72 9.76
CA LEU A 274 2.41 0.28 10.74
C LEU A 274 2.32 1.68 10.13
N ILE A 275 1.50 2.53 10.78
CA ILE A 275 1.42 3.98 10.59
C ILE A 275 1.60 4.56 11.99
N ASP A 276 2.70 5.28 12.23
CA ASP A 276 3.06 5.85 13.54
C ASP A 276 2.90 4.87 14.72
N GLY A 277 3.36 3.63 14.52
CA GLY A 277 3.30 2.55 15.52
C GLY A 277 1.94 1.85 15.63
N VAL A 278 0.90 2.32 14.94
CA VAL A 278 -0.42 1.69 14.88
C VAL A 278 -0.51 0.76 13.68
N ALA A 279 -1.11 -0.42 13.85
CA ALA A 279 -1.35 -1.35 12.74
C ALA A 279 -2.12 -0.66 11.59
N SER A 280 -1.59 -0.78 10.37
CA SER A 280 -2.15 -0.08 9.21
C SER A 280 -3.58 -0.51 8.88
N VAL A 281 -3.89 -1.78 9.10
CA VAL A 281 -5.26 -2.33 9.01
C VAL A 281 -5.63 -2.86 10.39
N GLY A 282 -6.90 -2.72 10.77
CA GLY A 282 -7.35 -3.22 12.06
C GLY A 282 -7.40 -4.75 12.12
N GLY A 283 -7.79 -5.27 13.27
CA GLY A 283 -7.96 -6.72 13.48
C GLY A 283 -6.68 -7.48 13.81
N THR A 284 -5.52 -6.81 13.82
CA THR A 284 -4.24 -7.43 14.24
C THR A 284 -3.38 -6.53 15.12
N CYS A 285 -2.63 -7.17 16.03
CA CYS A 285 -1.63 -6.53 16.87
C CYS A 285 -0.42 -6.02 16.06
N THR A 286 -0.11 -6.65 14.93
CA THR A 286 1.17 -6.52 14.23
C THR A 286 1.10 -5.87 12.85
N GLY A 287 -0.09 -5.65 12.28
CA GLY A 287 -0.22 -5.06 10.94
C GLY A 287 0.24 -6.00 9.80
N ILE A 288 0.07 -5.55 8.56
CA ILE A 288 -0.54 -6.31 7.46
C ILE A 288 0.25 -7.48 6.84
N GLY A 289 -0.03 -8.75 7.14
CA GLY A 289 -0.01 -9.80 6.08
C GLY A 289 -0.77 -11.07 6.44
N SER A 290 -1.39 -11.04 7.61
CA SER A 290 -2.49 -11.91 7.97
C SER A 290 -3.36 -11.16 8.98
N THR A 291 -4.60 -10.83 8.61
CA THR A 291 -5.59 -10.38 9.60
C THR A 291 -6.07 -11.44 10.55
N LYS A 292 -5.70 -12.73 10.33
CA LYS A 292 -6.09 -13.93 11.11
C LYS A 292 -6.91 -13.57 12.33
N CYS A 293 -8.20 -13.33 12.08
CA CYS A 293 -9.17 -12.97 13.08
C CYS A 293 -10.00 -14.22 13.32
N VAL A 294 -9.74 -14.89 14.44
CA VAL A 294 -10.42 -16.15 14.77
C VAL A 294 -11.59 -15.82 15.68
N GLY A 295 -12.81 -15.94 15.17
CA GLY A 295 -14.03 -15.67 15.93
C GLY A 295 -14.14 -14.22 16.43
N GLY A 296 -13.68 -13.24 15.63
CA GLY A 296 -13.69 -11.82 16.02
C GLY A 296 -12.55 -11.39 16.94
N ARG A 297 -11.54 -12.24 17.14
CA ARG A 297 -10.35 -11.96 17.97
C ARG A 297 -9.08 -12.00 17.16
N CYS A 298 -8.16 -11.08 17.44
CA CYS A 298 -6.81 -11.09 16.89
C CYS A 298 -6.09 -12.40 17.24
N ALA A 299 -5.59 -13.16 16.25
CA ALA A 299 -4.90 -14.42 16.50
C ALA A 299 -3.60 -14.30 17.31
N PHE A 300 -3.02 -13.11 17.41
CA PHE A 300 -1.72 -12.91 18.06
C PHE A 300 -1.83 -12.57 19.55
N CYS A 301 -2.83 -11.77 19.92
CA CYS A 301 -2.97 -11.23 21.28
C CYS A 301 -4.40 -11.36 21.81
N SER A 302 -5.29 -12.02 21.07
CA SER A 302 -6.71 -12.26 21.42
C SER A 302 -7.57 -11.02 21.64
N ASN A 303 -7.07 -9.82 21.28
CA ASN A 303 -7.84 -8.59 21.41
C ASN A 303 -9.10 -8.64 20.54
N THR A 304 -10.21 -8.16 21.08
CA THR A 304 -11.56 -8.09 20.49
C THR A 304 -11.94 -6.68 20.04
N ASP A 305 -11.15 -5.66 20.37
CA ASP A 305 -11.46 -4.25 20.06
C ASP A 305 -11.07 -3.83 18.65
N TYR A 306 -10.64 -4.79 17.82
CA TYR A 306 -10.22 -4.60 16.45
C TYR A 306 -8.91 -3.80 16.30
N HIS A 307 -8.10 -3.70 17.36
CA HIS A 307 -6.87 -2.90 17.37
C HIS A 307 -7.12 -1.46 16.95
N LYS A 308 -8.18 -0.87 17.53
CA LYS A 308 -8.46 0.56 17.41
C LYS A 308 -7.19 1.36 17.69
N ALA A 309 -6.95 2.36 16.88
CA ALA A 309 -5.84 3.27 17.05
C ALA A 309 -5.92 3.83 18.47
N GLY A 310 -4.77 3.85 19.15
CA GLY A 310 -4.68 4.42 20.48
C GLY A 310 -4.95 5.93 20.48
N ARG A 311 -4.56 6.61 21.56
CA ARG A 311 -4.72 8.07 21.64
C ARG A 311 -4.00 8.72 20.44
N PRO A 312 -4.67 9.58 19.65
CA PRO A 312 -4.05 10.23 18.50
C PRO A 312 -2.80 11.02 18.89
N PHE A 313 -1.88 11.19 17.95
CA PHE A 313 -0.71 12.05 18.14
C PHE A 313 -1.14 13.47 18.54
N HIS A 314 -0.48 14.02 19.56
CA HIS A 314 -0.67 15.39 20.02
C HIS A 314 0.70 16.08 20.07
N SER A 315 0.78 17.25 19.46
CA SER A 315 1.99 18.09 19.43
C SER A 315 2.26 18.81 20.76
N GLU A 316 1.30 18.81 21.68
CA GLU A 316 1.33 19.48 23.01
C GLU A 316 1.60 21.00 22.97
N ARG A 317 1.64 21.62 21.78
CA ARG A 317 1.84 23.06 21.60
C ARG A 317 0.54 23.78 21.21
N PRO A 318 0.31 25.02 21.70
CA PRO A 318 -0.87 25.82 21.33
C PRO A 318 -0.87 26.15 19.83
N PHE A 319 -2.06 26.40 19.26
CA PHE A 319 -2.20 26.88 17.88
C PHE A 319 -1.75 28.35 17.78
N THR A 320 -1.03 28.68 16.70
CA THR A 320 -0.66 30.06 16.38
C THR A 320 -1.75 30.74 15.54
N ILE A 321 -1.66 32.07 15.40
CA ILE A 321 -2.61 32.85 14.59
C ILE A 321 -2.49 32.45 13.12
N GLU A 322 -1.28 32.24 12.63
CA GLU A 322 -1.01 31.84 11.24
C GLU A 322 -1.60 30.45 10.93
N GLU A 323 -1.55 29.53 11.90
CA GLU A 323 -2.17 28.21 11.78
C GLU A 323 -3.71 28.30 11.73
N ASP A 324 -4.31 29.18 12.54
CA ASP A 324 -5.75 29.43 12.50
C ASP A 324 -6.19 30.05 11.17
N GLU A 325 -5.45 31.03 10.66
CA GLU A 325 -5.70 31.65 9.36
C GLU A 325 -5.65 30.60 8.24
N LEU A 326 -4.64 29.73 8.25
CA LEU A 326 -4.51 28.64 7.29
C LEU A 326 -5.71 27.67 7.36
N ILE A 327 -6.13 27.29 8.57
CA ILE A 327 -7.31 26.44 8.78
C ILE A 327 -8.57 27.10 8.21
N LEU A 328 -8.80 28.39 8.47
CA LEU A 328 -9.97 29.12 7.98
C LEU A 328 -10.01 29.21 6.46
N VAL A 329 -8.86 29.43 5.81
CA VAL A 329 -8.76 29.42 4.34
C VAL A 329 -9.14 28.05 3.78
N HIS A 330 -8.64 26.96 4.38
CA HIS A 330 -8.98 25.60 3.96
C HIS A 330 -10.44 25.22 4.29
N LEU A 331 -11.01 25.77 5.37
CA LEU A 331 -12.42 25.56 5.74
C LEU A 331 -13.36 25.99 4.61
N TYR A 332 -13.07 27.11 3.94
CA TYR A 332 -13.87 27.54 2.79
C TYR A 332 -13.86 26.48 1.67
N ARG A 333 -12.69 25.87 1.39
CA ARG A 333 -12.55 24.78 0.42
C ARG A 333 -13.34 23.53 0.82
N ILE A 334 -13.36 23.21 2.12
CA ILE A 334 -14.15 22.11 2.68
C ILE A 334 -15.67 22.39 2.56
N LEU A 335 -16.11 23.60 2.92
CA LEU A 335 -17.53 23.99 2.92
C LEU A 335 -18.11 24.10 1.50
N THR A 336 -17.28 24.41 0.51
CA THR A 336 -17.64 24.45 -0.91
C THR A 336 -17.65 23.07 -1.59
N GLY A 337 -17.49 21.99 -0.82
CA GLY A 337 -17.62 20.62 -1.29
C GLY A 337 -16.31 19.93 -1.68
N GLY A 338 -15.16 20.47 -1.26
CA GLY A 338 -13.87 19.78 -1.38
C GLY A 338 -13.76 18.53 -0.48
N ASP A 339 -12.77 17.68 -0.76
CA ASP A 339 -12.50 16.49 0.04
C ASP A 339 -12.03 16.88 1.46
N LYS A 340 -12.80 16.45 2.45
CA LYS A 340 -12.58 16.78 3.86
C LYS A 340 -11.37 16.07 4.44
N VAL A 341 -11.14 14.83 4.02
CA VAL A 341 -10.02 14.01 4.49
C VAL A 341 -8.72 14.59 3.95
N GLU A 342 -8.64 14.80 2.63
CA GLU A 342 -7.47 15.39 1.99
C GLU A 342 -7.12 16.75 2.61
N ALA A 343 -8.13 17.63 2.79
CA ALA A 343 -7.88 18.95 3.38
C ALA A 343 -7.34 18.88 4.81
N VAL A 344 -7.79 17.93 5.64
CA VAL A 344 -7.28 17.73 7.00
C VAL A 344 -5.86 17.18 6.98
N GLU A 345 -5.57 16.21 6.12
CA GLU A 345 -4.23 15.60 5.99
C GLU A 345 -3.21 16.64 5.49
N ASP A 346 -3.58 17.46 4.49
CA ASP A 346 -2.76 18.57 3.98
C ASP A 346 -2.42 19.59 5.08
N LEU A 347 -3.43 19.99 5.85
CA LEU A 347 -3.27 20.92 6.98
C LEU A 347 -2.36 20.33 8.07
N ALA A 348 -2.61 19.08 8.45
CA ALA A 348 -1.81 18.36 9.44
C ALA A 348 -0.34 18.28 9.01
N HIS A 349 -0.09 18.01 7.73
CA HIS A 349 1.26 17.97 7.16
C HIS A 349 1.94 19.35 7.20
N GLN A 350 1.29 20.39 6.66
CA GLN A 350 1.86 21.75 6.60
C GLN A 350 2.17 22.31 7.99
N MET A 351 1.29 22.07 8.97
CA MET A 351 1.46 22.53 10.35
C MET A 351 2.31 21.58 11.21
N LYS A 352 2.71 20.41 10.70
CA LYS A 352 3.38 19.35 11.48
C LYS A 352 2.62 19.02 12.76
N ARG A 353 1.31 18.76 12.63
CA ARG A 353 0.38 18.41 13.71
C ARG A 353 -0.32 17.09 13.44
N GLY A 354 -0.95 16.50 14.45
CA GLY A 354 -1.81 15.34 14.25
C GLY A 354 -3.14 15.74 13.59
N ALA A 355 -3.68 14.89 12.71
CA ALA A 355 -4.98 15.11 12.07
C ALA A 355 -6.11 15.34 13.09
N PHE A 356 -6.06 14.63 14.22
CA PHE A 356 -7.03 14.80 15.30
C PHE A 356 -6.98 16.22 15.91
N GLU A 357 -5.78 16.78 16.10
CA GLU A 357 -5.63 18.15 16.60
C GLU A 357 -6.23 19.17 15.62
N VAL A 358 -5.99 18.98 14.32
CA VAL A 358 -6.54 19.81 13.26
C VAL A 358 -8.07 19.74 13.25
N ILE A 359 -8.65 18.53 13.32
CA ILE A 359 -10.12 18.35 13.39
C ILE A 359 -10.71 19.05 14.62
N CYS A 360 -10.10 18.88 15.80
CA CYS A 360 -10.54 19.55 17.02
C CYS A 360 -10.46 21.07 16.88
N ARG A 361 -9.41 21.60 16.25
CA ARG A 361 -9.27 23.04 16.02
C ARG A 361 -10.30 23.58 15.03
N ILE A 362 -10.56 22.87 13.94
CA ILE A 362 -11.64 23.19 12.99
C ILE A 362 -12.98 23.27 13.74
N GLN A 363 -13.30 22.29 14.57
CA GLN A 363 -14.53 22.29 15.37
C GLN A 363 -14.57 23.47 16.34
N HIS A 364 -13.46 23.80 16.99
CA HIS A 364 -13.38 24.95 17.88
C HIS A 364 -13.61 26.29 17.15
N LEU A 365 -12.95 26.49 16.01
CA LEU A 365 -13.06 27.72 15.22
C LEU A 365 -14.47 27.87 14.64
N THR A 366 -15.03 26.81 14.07
CA THR A 366 -16.40 26.81 13.53
C THR A 366 -17.46 27.04 14.60
N ASN A 367 -17.39 26.34 15.74
CA ASN A 367 -18.31 26.56 16.85
C ASN A 367 -18.19 27.97 17.44
N SER A 368 -16.99 28.56 17.43
CA SER A 368 -16.78 29.95 17.86
C SER A 368 -17.39 30.94 16.85
N SER A 369 -17.33 30.66 15.55
CA SER A 369 -17.99 31.47 14.52
C SER A 369 -19.52 31.42 14.62
N VAL A 370 -20.12 30.26 14.92
CA VAL A 370 -21.57 30.13 15.14
C VAL A 370 -22.01 30.96 16.35
N LYS A 371 -21.25 30.93 17.44
CA LYS A 371 -21.53 31.75 18.64
C LYS A 371 -21.52 33.26 18.36
N ILE A 372 -20.69 33.74 17.43
CA ILE A 372 -20.68 35.16 17.04
C ILE A 372 -21.94 35.53 16.23
N MET A 373 -22.44 34.63 15.38
CA MET A 373 -23.68 34.84 14.62
C MET A 373 -24.93 34.83 15.51
N ASP A 374 -24.97 33.97 16.53
CA ASP A 374 -26.05 33.95 17.53
C ASP A 374 -26.07 35.26 18.35
N TYR A 375 -24.90 35.78 18.75
CA TYR A 375 -24.80 37.10 19.39
C TYR A 375 -25.26 38.27 18.51
N SER A 376 -25.21 38.10 17.18
CA SER A 376 -25.62 39.12 16.21
C SER A 376 -27.13 39.08 15.91
N SER A 377 -27.82 38.00 16.31
CA SER A 377 -29.26 37.81 16.06
C SER A 377 -30.14 38.08 17.29
N ASP A 378 -29.56 38.16 18.49
CA ASP A 378 -30.23 38.63 19.71
C ASP A 378 -30.17 40.16 19.89
N GLY A 379 -29.81 40.91 18.84
CA GLY A 379 -29.59 42.36 18.87
C GLY A 379 -30.32 43.13 17.76
N ALA A 380 -31.49 42.67 17.32
CA ALA A 380 -32.37 43.39 16.37
C ALA A 380 -33.76 43.63 16.96
#